data_AF-A0A2R6HZ31-F1
#
_entry.id   AF-A0A2R6HZ31-F1
#
_cell.length_a   1.000
_cell.length_b   1.000
_cell.length_c   1.000
_cell.angle_alpha   90.00
_cell.angle_beta   90.00
_cell.angle_gamma   90.00
#
_symmetry.space_group_name_H-M   'P 1'
#
loop_
_entity.id
_entity.type
_entity.pdbx_description
1 polymer ?
#
loop_
_entity_poly.entity_id
_entity_poly.type
_entity_poly.pdbx_seq_one_letter_code
_entity_poly.pdbx_strand_id
1 'polypeptide(L)'
;MASDDPTEIRVLAVTVDADYDDPEPLHVPPERFVDSPPPMPTPDDTEDELRADPDREYDPETHRRRHEEALAAWRLSVRAAILGRTTVETPAGPREVEVAVLE
;
A
#
# COMPACT_ATOMS: atom_id res chain seq x y z
N MET A 1 -10.91 -1.25 30.25
CA MET A 1 -11.03 -0.30 29.12
C MET A 1 -9.93 -0.67 28.14
N ALA A 2 -10.27 -1.41 27.10
CA ALA A 2 -9.34 -1.70 26.02
C ALA A 2 -9.19 -0.42 25.19
N SER A 3 -7.95 -0.03 24.93
CA SER A 3 -7.62 1.07 24.04
C SER A 3 -7.88 0.58 22.62
N ASP A 4 -8.90 1.13 21.97
CA ASP A 4 -9.12 1.03 20.54
C ASP A 4 -8.12 1.99 19.91
N ASP A 5 -6.93 1.47 19.53
CA ASP A 5 -5.95 2.25 18.79
C ASP A 5 -6.41 2.29 17.31
N PRO A 6 -6.81 3.45 16.77
CA PRO A 6 -7.34 3.55 15.42
C PRO A 6 -6.27 3.34 14.32
N THR A 7 -5.04 3.01 14.71
CA THR A 7 -3.89 2.80 13.81
C THR A 7 -3.44 1.34 13.79
N GLU A 8 -4.26 0.39 14.23
CA GLU A 8 -3.96 -1.03 14.01
C GLU A 8 -4.29 -1.40 12.55
N ILE A 9 -3.30 -1.29 11.67
CA ILE A 9 -3.41 -1.83 10.31
C ILE A 9 -3.42 -3.36 10.41
N ARG A 10 -4.61 -3.96 10.41
CA ARG A 10 -4.79 -5.42 10.32
C ARG A 10 -4.51 -5.88 8.90
N VAL A 11 -3.25 -6.23 8.63
CA VAL A 11 -2.89 -6.94 7.40
C VAL A 11 -3.35 -8.39 7.56
N LEU A 12 -4.50 -8.71 6.97
CA LEU A 12 -5.01 -10.08 6.93
C LEU A 12 -4.24 -10.85 5.84
N ALA A 13 -3.09 -11.39 6.19
CA ALA A 13 -2.37 -12.34 5.34
C ALA A 13 -3.15 -13.66 5.34
N VAL A 14 -3.97 -13.88 4.31
CA VAL A 14 -4.66 -15.15 4.12
C VAL A 14 -3.65 -16.17 3.59
N THR A 15 -3.13 -17.02 4.47
CA THR A 15 -2.42 -18.24 4.09
C THR A 15 -3.45 -19.32 3.76
N VAL A 16 -3.27 -19.98 2.62
CA VAL A 16 -4.16 -21.03 2.08
C VAL A 16 -4.04 -22.31 2.92
N ASP A 17 -4.57 -22.29 4.14
CA ASP A 17 -4.72 -23.49 5.00
C ASP A 17 -5.96 -23.32 5.91
N ALA A 18 -7.01 -22.73 5.36
CA ALA A 18 -8.31 -22.62 6.01
C ALA A 18 -9.30 -23.54 5.27
N ASP A 19 -9.83 -24.52 5.97
CA ASP A 19 -10.96 -25.32 5.50
C ASP A 19 -12.19 -24.39 5.52
N TYR A 20 -12.49 -23.82 4.35
CA TYR A 20 -13.61 -22.89 4.21
C TYR A 20 -14.92 -23.68 4.08
N ASP A 21 -15.90 -23.36 4.92
CA ASP A 21 -17.28 -23.83 4.74
C ASP A 21 -17.90 -23.25 3.45
N ASP A 22 -18.92 -23.91 2.92
CA ASP A 22 -19.69 -23.43 1.76
C ASP A 22 -20.55 -22.19 2.17
N PRO A 23 -20.47 -21.06 1.43
CA PRO A 23 -19.77 -20.89 0.16
C PRO A 23 -18.29 -20.55 0.29
N GLU A 24 -17.49 -21.08 -0.64
CA GLU A 24 -16.06 -20.77 -0.77
C GLU A 24 -15.83 -19.24 -0.90
N PRO A 25 -14.90 -18.65 -0.13
CA PRO A 25 -14.58 -17.24 -0.21
C PRO A 25 -14.07 -16.81 -1.58
N LEU A 26 -14.43 -15.58 -1.96
CA LEU A 26 -13.87 -14.96 -3.16
C LEU A 26 -12.52 -14.31 -2.84
N HIS A 27 -11.44 -14.87 -3.37
CA HIS A 27 -10.11 -14.27 -3.31
C HIS A 27 -9.92 -13.27 -4.46
N VAL A 28 -9.64 -12.00 -4.12
CA VAL A 28 -9.38 -10.94 -5.09
C VAL A 28 -7.95 -10.41 -4.89
N PRO A 29 -7.11 -10.35 -5.94
CA PRO A 29 -5.76 -9.83 -5.83
C PRO A 29 -5.78 -8.33 -5.46
N PRO A 30 -4.99 -7.87 -4.47
CA PRO A 30 -4.97 -6.47 -4.03
C PRO A 30 -4.73 -5.46 -5.16
N GLU A 31 -3.95 -5.86 -6.17
CA GLU A 31 -3.62 -5.06 -7.36
C GLU A 31 -4.85 -4.70 -8.19
N ARG A 32 -6.01 -5.33 -7.96
CA ARG A 32 -7.29 -4.92 -8.58
C ARG A 32 -7.87 -3.65 -8.00
N PHE A 33 -7.47 -3.25 -6.79
CA PHE A 33 -8.06 -2.11 -6.08
C PHE A 33 -7.22 -0.84 -6.16
N VAL A 34 -6.01 -0.94 -6.69
CA VAL A 34 -5.07 0.18 -6.84
C VAL A 34 -4.73 0.29 -8.31
N ASP A 35 -4.64 1.52 -8.83
CA ASP A 35 -4.09 1.78 -10.16
C ASP A 35 -2.57 1.49 -10.18
N SER A 36 -1.79 2.13 -11.05
CA SER A 36 -0.33 2.04 -11.05
C SER A 36 0.28 3.11 -10.12
N PRO A 37 0.48 2.84 -8.80
CA PRO A 37 1.16 3.78 -7.93
C PRO A 37 2.64 3.87 -8.32
N PRO A 38 3.32 4.97 -7.94
CA PRO A 38 4.77 5.02 -8.08
C PRO A 38 5.44 3.88 -7.29
N PRO A 39 6.64 3.43 -7.72
CA PRO A 39 7.39 2.44 -6.96
C PRO A 39 7.69 2.94 -5.54
N MET A 40 7.77 2.01 -4.58
CA MET A 40 8.16 2.35 -3.22
C MET A 40 9.60 2.90 -3.23
N PRO A 41 9.85 4.08 -2.65
CA PRO A 41 11.20 4.63 -2.61
C PRO A 41 12.10 3.73 -1.77
N THR A 42 13.35 3.55 -2.20
CA THR A 42 14.36 2.83 -1.44
C THR A 42 15.31 3.79 -0.71
N PRO A 43 15.99 3.33 0.35
CA PRO A 43 17.06 4.12 0.97
C PRO A 43 18.15 4.48 -0.05
N ASP A 44 18.54 3.55 -0.92
CA ASP A 44 19.59 3.77 -1.91
C ASP A 44 19.20 4.87 -2.92
N ASP A 45 17.95 4.90 -3.39
CA ASP A 45 17.45 5.99 -4.24
C ASP A 45 17.59 7.35 -3.54
N THR A 46 17.25 7.40 -2.25
CA THR A 46 17.34 8.63 -1.45
C THR A 46 18.80 9.05 -1.25
N GLU A 47 19.69 8.07 -1.08
CA GLU A 47 21.11 8.28 -0.95
C GLU A 47 21.73 8.87 -2.23
N ASP A 48 21.37 8.30 -3.37
CA ASP A 48 21.80 8.76 -4.69
C ASP A 48 21.30 10.17 -4.98
N GLU A 49 20.04 10.48 -4.68
CA GLU A 49 19.48 11.84 -4.78
C GLU A 49 20.25 12.84 -3.93
N LEU A 50 20.63 12.48 -2.70
CA LEU A 50 21.39 13.35 -1.80
C LEU A 50 22.83 13.57 -2.25
N ARG A 51 23.47 12.56 -2.86
CA ARG A 51 24.84 12.66 -3.38
C ARG A 51 24.93 13.33 -4.74
N ALA A 52 23.81 13.47 -5.45
CA ALA A 52 23.76 14.18 -6.72
C ALA A 52 24.07 15.68 -6.59
N ASP A 53 23.94 16.25 -5.38
CA ASP A 53 24.34 17.63 -5.07
C ASP A 53 25.83 17.68 -4.67
N PRO A 54 26.73 18.20 -5.54
CA PRO A 54 28.17 18.21 -5.29
C PRO A 54 28.59 19.19 -4.18
N ASP A 55 27.72 20.14 -3.82
CA ASP A 55 28.01 21.16 -2.79
C ASP A 55 27.53 20.72 -1.40
N ARG A 56 26.88 19.55 -1.30
CA ARG A 56 26.33 19.02 -0.06
C ARG A 56 27.20 17.90 0.50
N GLU A 57 27.65 18.07 1.75
CA GLU A 57 28.24 16.97 2.50
C GLU A 57 27.15 15.96 2.88
N TYR A 58 27.44 14.68 2.67
CA TYR A 58 26.53 13.60 3.04
C TYR A 58 26.37 13.52 4.56
N ASP A 59 25.12 13.50 5.03
CA ASP A 59 24.76 13.40 6.43
C ASP A 59 23.71 12.28 6.62
N PRO A 60 24.01 11.23 7.43
CA PRO A 60 23.08 10.14 7.71
C PRO A 60 21.75 10.57 8.35
N GLU A 61 21.73 11.64 9.14
CA GLU A 61 20.49 12.14 9.76
C GLU A 61 19.59 12.80 8.70
N THR A 62 20.18 13.63 7.84
CA THR A 62 19.53 14.16 6.64
C THR A 62 18.96 13.04 5.77
N HIS A 63 19.73 11.98 5.50
CA HIS A 63 19.28 10.84 4.71
C HIS A 63 18.04 10.21 5.34
N ARG A 64 18.10 9.83 6.62
CA ARG A 64 16.95 9.24 7.31
C ARG A 64 15.69 10.09 7.20
N ARG A 65 15.80 11.39 7.51
CA ARG A 65 14.67 12.32 7.45
C ARG A 65 14.09 12.41 6.04
N ARG A 66 14.94 12.52 5.02
CA ARG A 66 14.50 12.58 3.62
C ARG A 66 13.82 11.30 3.15
N HIS A 67 14.33 10.15 3.60
CA HIS A 67 13.73 8.87 3.27
C HIS A 67 12.36 8.70 3.94
N GLU A 68 12.22 9.14 5.20
CA GLU A 68 10.93 9.17 5.91
C GLU A 68 9.92 10.10 5.21
N GLU A 69 10.36 11.28 4.76
CA GLU A 69 9.56 12.22 3.96
C GLU A 69 9.11 11.58 2.62
N ALA A 70 10.02 10.89 1.92
CA ALA A 70 9.73 10.19 0.68
C ALA A 70 8.70 9.06 0.88
N LEU A 71 8.85 8.26 1.93
CA LEU A 71 7.89 7.20 2.29
C LEU A 71 6.53 7.77 2.66
N ALA A 72 6.48 8.91 3.38
CA ALA A 72 5.22 9.56 3.71
C ALA A 72 4.50 10.06 2.44
N ALA A 73 5.24 10.71 1.53
CA ALA A 73 4.70 11.16 0.24
C ALA A 73 4.22 9.97 -0.62
N TRP A 74 4.98 8.88 -0.65
CA TRP A 74 4.59 7.65 -1.35
C TRP A 74 3.30 7.03 -0.78
N ARG A 75 3.14 6.96 0.55
CA ARG A 75 1.89 6.43 1.14
C ARG A 75 0.67 7.26 0.75
N LEU A 76 0.82 8.58 0.67
CA LEU A 76 -0.25 9.46 0.21
C LEU A 76 -0.59 9.24 -1.27
N SER A 77 0.42 9.04 -2.13
CA SER A 77 0.18 8.76 -3.55
C SER A 77 -0.49 7.40 -3.78
N VAL A 78 -0.11 6.37 -3.01
CA VAL A 78 -0.79 5.06 -3.03
C VAL A 78 -2.26 5.21 -2.62
N ARG A 79 -2.56 5.96 -1.55
CA ARG A 79 -3.96 6.21 -1.14
C ARG A 79 -4.76 6.91 -2.25
N ALA A 80 -4.14 7.86 -2.95
CA ALA A 80 -4.76 8.54 -4.07
C ALA A 80 -4.94 7.64 -5.32
N ALA A 81 -4.17 6.56 -5.42
CA ALA A 81 -4.26 5.58 -6.51
C ALA A 81 -5.32 4.50 -6.26
N ILE A 82 -6.02 4.49 -5.12
CA ILE A 82 -7.12 3.55 -4.87
C ILE A 82 -8.26 3.84 -5.85
N LEU A 83 -8.66 2.80 -6.60
CA LEU A 83 -9.74 2.89 -7.57
C LEU A 83 -11.08 2.99 -6.84
N GLY A 84 -11.99 3.85 -7.31
CA GLY A 84 -13.36 3.92 -6.77
C GLY A 84 -14.28 2.81 -7.27
N ARG A 85 -13.89 2.11 -8.34
CA ARG A 85 -14.60 0.95 -8.90
C ARG A 85 -13.58 -0.06 -9.42
N THR A 86 -13.91 -1.35 -9.32
CA THR A 86 -13.11 -2.40 -9.95
C THR A 86 -14.00 -3.55 -10.42
N THR A 87 -13.45 -4.43 -11.25
CA THR A 87 -14.13 -5.65 -11.69
C THR A 87 -13.55 -6.85 -10.95
N VAL A 88 -14.43 -7.62 -10.32
CA VAL A 88 -14.10 -8.88 -9.64
C VAL A 88 -14.67 -10.06 -10.43
N GLU A 89 -13.90 -11.13 -10.54
CA GLU A 89 -14.39 -12.38 -11.12
C GLU A 89 -15.28 -13.10 -10.10
N THR A 90 -16.42 -13.63 -10.51
CA THR A 90 -17.32 -14.41 -9.64
C THR A 90 -17.73 -15.71 -10.34
N PRO A 91 -18.26 -16.72 -9.62
CA PRO A 91 -18.81 -17.92 -10.27
C PRO A 91 -19.93 -17.63 -11.29
N ALA A 92 -20.62 -16.50 -11.16
CA ALA A 92 -21.65 -16.03 -12.09
C ALA A 92 -21.11 -15.12 -13.20
N GLY A 93 -19.78 -14.98 -13.31
CA GLY A 93 -19.07 -14.10 -14.25
C GLY A 93 -18.55 -12.79 -13.62
N PRO A 94 -17.88 -11.93 -14.40
CA PRO A 94 -17.33 -10.67 -13.91
C PRO A 94 -18.42 -9.73 -13.37
N ARG A 95 -18.14 -9.07 -12.24
CA ARG A 95 -19.01 -8.08 -11.62
C ARG A 95 -18.22 -6.81 -11.32
N GLU A 96 -18.78 -5.67 -11.71
CA GLU A 96 -18.25 -4.37 -11.30
C GLU A 96 -18.74 -4.07 -9.88
N VAL A 97 -17.84 -3.61 -9.02
CA VAL A 97 -18.10 -3.27 -7.64
C VAL A 97 -17.58 -1.87 -7.33
N GLU A 98 -18.26 -1.18 -6.43
CA GLU A 98 -17.77 0.07 -5.85
C GLU A 98 -16.79 -0.22 -4.72
N VAL A 99 -15.74 0.58 -4.65
CA VAL A 99 -14.68 0.45 -3.66
C VAL A 99 -14.74 1.68 -2.76
N ALA A 100 -14.89 1.43 -1.46
CA ALA A 100 -14.90 2.47 -0.44
C ALA A 100 -13.75 2.24 0.53
N VAL A 101 -12.96 3.30 0.78
CA VAL A 101 -11.98 3.33 1.85
C VAL A 101 -12.72 3.70 3.13
N LEU A 102 -12.59 2.85 4.16
CA LEU A 102 -13.18 3.10 5.47
C LEU A 102 -12.20 3.92 6.33
N GLU A 103 -12.73 4.87 7.09
CA GLU A 103 -11.98 5.73 8.02
C GLU A 103 -12.21 5.31 9.47
#